data_AF-A0A1V4RHU5-F1
#
_entry.id   AF-A0A1V4RHU5-F1
#
_cell.length_a   1.000
_cell.length_b   1.000
_cell.length_c   1.000
_cell.angle_alpha   90.00
_cell.angle_beta   90.00
_cell.angle_gamma   90.00
#
_symmetry.space_group_name_H-M   'P 1'
#
loop_
_entity.id
_entity.type
_entity.pdbx_description
1 polymer ?
#
loop_
_entity_poly.entity_id
_entity_poly.type
_entity_poly.pdbx_seq_one_letter_code
_entity_poly.pdbx_strand_id
1 'polypeptide(L)'
;MSNLAKRVLVAVFSVPLILLAIRQGGLCLLVFVDLVIVCGIQELFQLQKAKGWRPQRVWGTLAALAISWEFFFWGTEHIDFILVGVILLVLFPELWRRDSGSALANAGSTLLAVFYVGCLSSFLALGSQ
;
A
#
# COMPACT_ATOMS: atom_id res chain seq x y z
N MET A 1 -13.99 -27.22 -9.92
CA MET A 1 -14.67 -26.01 -9.41
C MET A 1 -14.66 -24.96 -10.53
N SER A 2 -15.81 -24.57 -11.07
CA SER A 2 -15.90 -23.54 -12.11
C SER A 2 -15.37 -22.20 -11.59
N ASN A 3 -14.55 -21.49 -12.39
CA ASN A 3 -13.99 -20.18 -12.03
C ASN A 3 -15.07 -19.15 -11.62
N LEU A 4 -16.28 -19.29 -12.18
CA LEU A 4 -17.40 -18.42 -11.84
C LEU A 4 -17.84 -18.60 -10.38
N ALA A 5 -17.93 -19.85 -9.91
CA ALA A 5 -18.32 -20.16 -8.54
C ALA A 5 -17.29 -19.62 -7.53
N LYS A 6 -15.99 -19.70 -7.83
CA LYS A 6 -14.93 -19.11 -6.98
C LYS A 6 -15.05 -17.59 -6.90
N ARG A 7 -15.28 -16.90 -8.02
CA ARG A 7 -15.42 -15.43 -8.05
C ARG A 7 -16.63 -14.95 -7.27
N VAL A 8 -17.77 -15.64 -7.42
CA VAL A 8 -19.00 -15.31 -6.68
C VAL A 8 -18.80 -15.54 -5.18
N LEU A 9 -18.16 -16.64 -4.79
CA LEU A 9 -17.93 -16.94 -3.38
C LEU A 9 -16.99 -15.91 -2.74
N VAL A 10 -15.89 -15.53 -3.42
CA VAL A 10 -15.01 -14.46 -2.94
C VAL A 10 -15.77 -13.14 -2.82
N ALA A 11 -16.55 -12.73 -3.81
CA ALA A 11 -17.31 -11.48 -3.75
C ALA A 11 -18.33 -11.46 -2.60
N VAL A 12 -19.04 -12.57 -2.39
CA VAL A 12 -20.04 -12.72 -1.32
C VAL A 12 -19.40 -12.69 0.06
N PHE A 13 -18.14 -13.10 0.23
CA PHE A 13 -17.43 -13.00 1.50
C PHE A 13 -16.72 -11.64 1.69
N SER A 14 -16.09 -11.11 0.64
CA SER A 14 -15.32 -9.87 0.72
C SER A 14 -16.19 -8.64 0.97
N VAL A 15 -17.34 -8.52 0.28
CA VAL A 15 -18.24 -7.36 0.43
C VAL A 15 -18.77 -7.19 1.87
N PRO A 16 -19.36 -8.21 2.52
CA PRO A 16 -19.84 -8.05 3.90
C PRO A 16 -18.69 -7.90 4.90
N LEU A 17 -17.52 -8.50 4.65
CA LEU A 17 -16.34 -8.31 5.49
C LEU A 17 -15.89 -6.84 5.49
N ILE A 18 -15.86 -6.20 4.31
CA ILE A 18 -15.57 -4.77 4.16
C ILE A 18 -16.61 -3.93 4.91
N LEU A 19 -17.90 -4.23 4.72
CA LEU A 19 -18.98 -3.49 5.39
C LEU A 19 -18.92 -3.61 6.92
N LEU A 20 -18.59 -4.80 7.44
CA LEU A 20 -18.40 -5.01 8.88
C LEU A 20 -17.20 -4.24 9.42
N ALA A 21 -16.08 -4.23 8.69
CA ALA A 21 -14.89 -3.47 9.06
C ALA A 21 -15.17 -1.96 9.10
N ILE A 22 -15.91 -1.43 8.11
CA ILE A 22 -16.34 -0.02 8.09
C ILE A 22 -17.27 0.28 9.27
N ARG A 23 -18.17 -0.65 9.61
CA ARG A 23 -19.17 -0.42 10.67
C ARG A 23 -18.59 -0.48 12.08
N GLN A 24 -17.53 -1.27 12.30
CA GLN A 24 -16.80 -1.30 13.57
C GLN A 24 -15.86 -0.10 13.71
N GLY A 25 -15.33 0.41 12.59
CA GLY A 25 -14.38 1.51 12.58
C GLY A 25 -13.10 1.21 13.39
N GLY A 26 -12.27 2.22 13.57
CA GLY A 26 -11.10 2.12 14.46
C GLY A 26 -10.05 1.10 14.01
N LEU A 27 -9.50 0.35 14.97
CA LEU A 27 -8.36 -0.56 14.75
C LEU A 27 -8.70 -1.73 13.81
N CYS A 28 -9.94 -2.22 13.79
CA CYS A 28 -10.34 -3.30 12.87
C CYS A 28 -10.30 -2.85 11.41
N LEU A 29 -10.68 -1.60 11.13
CA LEU A 29 -10.59 -1.03 9.79
C LEU A 29 -9.11 -0.82 9.39
N LEU A 30 -8.26 -0.37 10.30
CA LEU A 30 -6.83 -0.19 10.05
C LEU A 30 -6.16 -1.51 9.64
N VAL A 31 -6.37 -2.59 10.41
CA VAL A 31 -5.80 -3.91 10.07
C VAL A 31 -6.31 -4.40 8.72
N PHE A 32 -7.59 -4.17 8.41
CA PHE A 32 -8.13 -4.54 7.11
C PHE A 32 -7.49 -3.75 5.96
N VAL A 33 -7.34 -2.43 6.12
CA VAL A 33 -6.68 -1.55 5.15
C VAL A 33 -5.22 -1.95 4.96
N ASP A 34 -4.49 -2.27 6.03
CA ASP A 34 -3.11 -2.73 5.95
C ASP A 34 -2.97 -4.04 5.17
N LEU A 35 -3.88 -5.00 5.38
CA LEU A 35 -3.91 -6.24 4.60
C LEU A 35 -4.14 -5.97 3.11
N VAL A 36 -5.07 -5.07 2.78
CA VAL A 36 -5.33 -4.64 1.40
C VAL A 36 -4.10 -3.97 0.81
N ILE A 37 -3.43 -3.09 1.55
CA ILE A 37 -2.21 -2.40 1.13
C ILE A 37 -1.11 -3.41 0.83
N VAL A 38 -0.85 -4.35 1.73
CA VAL A 38 0.18 -5.38 1.56
C VAL A 38 -0.11 -6.24 0.32
N CYS A 39 -1.34 -6.74 0.17
CA CYS A 39 -1.73 -7.53 -0.99
C CYS A 39 -1.58 -6.73 -2.30
N GLY A 40 -2.12 -5.51 -2.35
CA GLY A 40 -2.07 -4.65 -3.54
C GLY A 40 -0.64 -4.29 -3.94
N ILE A 41 0.22 -3.96 -2.97
CA ILE A 41 1.64 -3.68 -3.21
C ILE A 41 2.36 -4.92 -3.74
N GLN A 42 2.09 -6.10 -3.18
CA GLN A 42 2.71 -7.33 -3.66
C GLN A 42 2.30 -7.67 -5.09
N GLU A 43 1.02 -7.56 -5.44
CA GLU A 43 0.53 -7.75 -6.81
C GLU A 43 1.15 -6.74 -7.77
N LEU A 44 1.15 -5.47 -7.40
CA LEU A 44 1.72 -4.41 -8.22
C LEU A 44 3.24 -4.61 -8.42
N PHE A 45 3.98 -5.04 -7.39
CA PHE A 45 5.39 -5.39 -7.53
C PHE A 45 5.62 -6.64 -8.36
N GLN A 46 4.70 -7.61 -8.39
CA GLN A 46 4.79 -8.75 -9.31
C GLN A 46 4.63 -8.30 -10.77
N LEU A 47 3.65 -7.44 -11.04
CA LEU A 47 3.44 -6.87 -12.38
C LEU A 47 4.64 -6.05 -12.86
N GLN A 48 5.24 -5.26 -11.97
CA GLN A 48 6.42 -4.44 -12.30
C GLN A 48 7.67 -5.30 -12.53
N LYS A 49 7.84 -6.40 -11.78
CA LYS A 49 8.90 -7.38 -12.06
C LYS A 49 8.73 -8.07 -13.41
N ALA A 50 7.49 -8.36 -13.82
CA ALA A 50 7.22 -8.93 -15.15
C ALA A 50 7.60 -7.97 -16.29
N LYS A 51 7.62 -6.65 -16.04
CA LYS A 51 8.13 -5.63 -16.97
C LYS A 51 9.66 -5.42 -16.92
N GLY A 52 10.38 -6.22 -16.14
CA GLY A 52 11.84 -6.15 -15.99
C GLY A 52 12.33 -5.17 -14.93
N TRP A 53 11.43 -4.55 -14.16
CA TRP A 53 11.80 -3.57 -13.14
C TRP A 53 12.10 -4.28 -11.82
N ARG A 54 12.97 -3.72 -10.98
CA ARG A 54 13.39 -4.34 -9.70
C ARG A 54 12.95 -3.49 -8.50
N PRO A 55 11.63 -3.39 -8.24
CA PRO A 55 11.09 -2.57 -7.16
C PRO A 55 11.52 -3.10 -5.79
N GLN A 56 11.67 -2.17 -4.86
CA GLN A 56 12.19 -2.41 -3.53
C GLN A 56 11.06 -2.84 -2.58
N ARG A 57 10.73 -4.14 -2.60
CA ARG A 57 9.55 -4.69 -1.92
C ARG A 57 9.45 -4.34 -0.43
N VAL A 58 10.53 -4.55 0.32
CA VAL A 58 10.54 -4.38 1.78
C VAL A 58 10.30 -2.92 2.16
N TRP A 59 11.07 -2.00 1.57
CA TRP A 59 10.96 -0.58 1.91
C TRP A 59 9.69 0.06 1.39
N GLY A 60 9.19 -0.34 0.22
CA GLY A 60 7.90 0.11 -0.29
C GLY A 60 6.72 -0.33 0.58
N THR A 61 6.72 -1.57 1.07
CA THR A 61 5.68 -2.04 1.99
C THR A 61 5.76 -1.35 3.35
N LEU A 62 6.96 -1.19 3.92
CA LEU A 62 7.14 -0.46 5.19
C LEU A 62 6.69 1.01 5.07
N ALA A 63 7.04 1.68 3.98
CA ALA A 63 6.64 3.06 3.74
C ALA A 63 5.11 3.20 3.62
N ALA A 64 4.43 2.30 2.92
CA ALA A 64 2.98 2.34 2.78
C ALA A 64 2.24 2.06 4.09
N LEU A 65 2.75 1.12 4.91
CA LEU A 65 2.20 0.85 6.24
C LEU A 65 2.42 2.04 7.18
N ALA A 66 3.57 2.71 7.10
CA ALA A 66 3.84 3.91 7.90
C ALA A 66 2.83 5.03 7.59
N ILE A 67 2.48 5.24 6.32
CA ILE A 67 1.44 6.21 5.92
C ILE A 67 0.07 5.84 6.51
N SER A 68 -0.33 4.56 6.40
CA SER A 68 -1.60 4.05 6.92
C SER A 68 -1.72 4.30 8.43
N TRP A 69 -0.65 4.03 9.16
CA TRP A 69 -0.59 4.22 10.61
C TRP A 69 -0.65 5.70 11.02
N GLU A 70 0.09 6.56 10.32
CA GLU A 70 0.12 8.00 10.60
C GLU A 70 -1.27 8.63 10.38
N PHE A 71 -1.92 8.28 9.26
CA PHE A 71 -3.26 8.76 8.94
C PHE A 71 -4.30 8.41 10.01
N PHE A 72 -4.16 7.23 10.63
CA PHE A 72 -5.09 6.78 11.65
C PHE A 72 -4.90 7.47 13.01
N PHE A 73 -3.65 7.71 13.42
CA PHE A 73 -3.38 8.31 14.73
C PHE A 73 -3.35 9.84 14.72
N TRP A 74 -2.86 10.46 13.65
CA TRP A 74 -2.61 11.90 13.57
C TRP A 74 -3.46 12.63 12.50
N GLY A 75 -4.29 11.91 11.76
CA GLY A 75 -5.15 12.50 10.72
C GLY A 75 -4.35 13.13 9.58
N THR A 76 -4.71 14.35 9.17
CA THR A 76 -4.09 15.04 8.02
C THR A 76 -3.04 16.08 8.38
N GLU A 77 -2.84 16.38 9.66
CA GLU A 77 -2.02 17.53 10.08
C GLU A 77 -0.52 17.38 9.76
N HIS A 78 -0.03 16.15 9.64
CA HIS A 78 1.39 15.84 9.42
C HIS A 78 1.70 15.17 8.07
N ILE A 79 0.76 15.23 7.12
CA ILE A 79 0.90 14.60 5.79
C ILE A 79 2.17 15.06 5.06
N ASP A 80 2.50 16.33 5.14
CA ASP A 80 3.65 16.86 4.40
C ASP A 80 4.97 16.27 4.91
N PHE A 81 5.10 16.13 6.24
CA PHE A 81 6.26 15.53 6.89
C PHE A 81 6.37 14.02 6.61
N ILE A 82 5.25 13.29 6.68
CA ILE A 82 5.27 11.84 6.43
C ILE A 82 5.61 11.54 4.97
N LEU A 83 5.10 12.34 4.02
CA LEU A 83 5.40 12.18 2.60
C LEU A 83 6.87 12.42 2.30
N VAL A 84 7.46 13.47 2.86
CA VAL A 84 8.91 13.73 2.74
C VAL A 84 9.70 12.59 3.37
N GLY A 85 9.31 12.12 4.55
CA GLY A 85 9.93 11.01 5.25
C GLY A 85 9.93 9.73 4.40
N VAL A 86 8.79 9.38 3.81
CA VAL A 86 8.61 8.23 2.93
C VAL A 86 9.46 8.32 1.66
N ILE A 87 9.50 9.49 1.02
CA ILE A 87 10.32 9.73 -0.17
C ILE A 87 11.79 9.50 0.17
N LEU A 88 12.27 10.03 1.30
CA LEU A 88 13.63 9.81 1.78
C LEU A 88 13.88 8.33 2.10
N LEU A 89 12.95 7.65 2.76
CA LEU A 89 13.02 6.24 3.13
C LEU A 89 13.14 5.31 1.92
N VAL A 90 12.49 5.67 0.81
CA VAL A 90 12.57 4.91 -0.45
C VAL A 90 13.83 5.25 -1.25
N LEU A 91 14.25 6.52 -1.25
CA LEU A 91 15.42 6.97 -2.02
C LEU A 91 16.75 6.58 -1.39
N PHE A 92 16.88 6.65 -0.06
CA PHE A 92 18.15 6.35 0.64
C PHE A 92 18.71 4.96 0.29
N PRO A 93 17.91 3.89 0.38
CA PRO A 93 18.36 2.55 0.03
C PRO A 93 18.61 2.36 -1.48
N GLU A 94 17.90 3.10 -2.33
CA GLU A 94 18.06 3.01 -3.79
C GLU A 94 19.35 3.72 -4.26
N LEU A 95 19.72 4.83 -3.63
CA LEU A 95 21.00 5.54 -3.84
C LEU A 95 22.23 4.69 -3.50
N TRP A 96 22.11 3.82 -2.49
CA TRP A 96 23.16 2.88 -2.12
C TRP A 96 23.29 1.70 -3.10
N ARG A 97 22.29 1.48 -3.95
CA ARG A 97 22.24 0.40 -4.95
C ARG A 97 22.90 0.85 -6.25
N ARG A 98 24.23 0.75 -6.31
CA ARG A 98 25.09 1.21 -7.43
C ARG A 98 24.85 0.55 -8.79
N ASP A 99 24.10 -0.55 -8.87
CA ASP A 99 24.21 -1.52 -9.98
C ASP A 99 22.86 -2.07 -10.49
N SER A 100 21.92 -1.19 -10.84
CA SER A 100 20.56 -1.63 -11.20
C SER A 100 19.90 -0.82 -12.29
N GLY A 101 20.53 -0.67 -13.47
CA GLY A 101 19.93 -0.47 -14.80
C GLY A 101 18.98 0.70 -15.07
N SER A 102 18.44 1.36 -14.04
CA SER A 102 17.54 2.52 -14.03
C SER A 102 17.02 2.69 -12.59
N ALA A 103 17.87 3.23 -11.70
CA ALA A 103 17.50 3.57 -10.31
C ALA A 103 16.22 4.43 -10.26
N LEU A 104 16.02 5.28 -11.27
CA LEU A 104 14.80 6.09 -11.43
C LEU A 104 13.55 5.23 -11.67
N ALA A 105 13.64 4.13 -12.43
CA ALA A 105 12.50 3.24 -12.68
C ALA A 105 12.12 2.43 -11.43
N ASN A 106 13.11 1.99 -10.64
CA ASN A 106 12.87 1.29 -9.37
C ASN A 106 12.32 2.23 -8.28
N ALA A 107 12.86 3.44 -8.18
CA ALA A 107 12.33 4.46 -7.28
C ALA A 107 10.90 4.85 -7.69
N GLY A 108 10.67 5.12 -8.98
CA GLY A 108 9.35 5.46 -9.51
C GLY A 108 8.31 4.36 -9.30
N SER A 109 8.68 3.09 -9.48
CA SER A 109 7.79 1.95 -9.21
C SER A 109 7.43 1.77 -7.73
N THR A 110 8.39 2.06 -6.85
CA THR A 110 8.19 1.98 -5.39
C THR A 110 7.34 3.16 -4.91
N LEU A 111 7.61 4.37 -5.40
CA LEU A 111 6.78 5.54 -5.13
C LEU A 111 5.37 5.38 -5.68
N LEU A 112 5.20 4.85 -6.89
CA LEU A 112 3.88 4.54 -7.45
C LEU A 112 3.10 3.62 -6.53
N ALA A 113 3.72 2.55 -6.03
CA ALA A 113 3.07 1.62 -5.11
C ALA A 113 2.67 2.30 -3.79
N VAL A 114 3.53 3.14 -3.23
CA VAL A 114 3.27 3.81 -1.94
C VAL A 114 2.23 4.91 -2.07
N PHE A 115 2.28 5.75 -3.11
CA PHE A 115 1.29 6.80 -3.34
C PHE A 115 -0.06 6.23 -3.79
N TYR A 116 -0.06 5.28 -4.72
CA TYR A 116 -1.31 4.76 -5.26
C TYR A 116 -2.01 3.79 -4.31
N VAL A 117 -1.28 2.87 -3.68
CA VAL A 117 -1.86 1.86 -2.79
C VAL A 117 -1.87 2.36 -1.35
N GLY A 118 -0.76 2.90 -0.84
CA GLY A 118 -0.67 3.39 0.54
C GLY A 118 -1.56 4.61 0.78
N CYS A 119 -1.31 5.72 0.07
CA CYS A 119 -2.01 6.98 0.34
C CYS A 119 -3.52 6.89 0.01
N LEU A 120 -3.89 6.33 -1.15
CA LEU A 120 -5.30 6.26 -1.55
C LEU A 120 -6.12 5.31 -0.64
N SER A 121 -5.54 4.20 -0.19
CA SER A 121 -6.22 3.31 0.76
C SER A 121 -6.29 3.91 2.16
N SER A 122 -5.34 4.76 2.56
CA SER A 122 -5.37 5.45 3.86
C SER A 122 -6.50 6.49 3.95
N PHE A 123 -6.94 7.07 2.83
CA PHE A 123 -8.13 7.93 2.80
C PHE A 123 -9.43 7.21 3.21
N LEU A 124 -9.53 5.89 3.01
CA LEU A 124 -10.66 5.10 3.53
C LEU A 124 -10.65 5.02 5.06
N ALA A 125 -9.47 5.03 5.68
CA ALA A 125 -9.36 5.04 7.14
C ALA A 125 -9.76 6.40 7.73
N LEU A 126 -9.44 7.50 7.06
CA LEU A 126 -9.80 8.85 7.48
C LEU A 126 -11.32 9.08 7.52
N GLY A 127 -12.07 8.53 6.55
CA GLY A 127 -13.54 8.68 6.50
C GLY A 127 -14.33 7.93 7.58
N SER A 128 -13.64 7.23 8.49
CA SER A 128 -14.26 6.48 9.60
C SER A 128 -14.17 7.18 10.96
N GLN A 129 -13.50 8.34 11.03
CA GLN A 129 -13.51 9.25 12.20
C GLN A 129 -14.65 10.25 12.10
#